data_AF-A0A4Z2C4J9-F1
#
_entry.id   AF-A0A4Z2C4J9-F1
#
_cell.length_a   1.000
_cell.length_b   1.000
_cell.length_c   1.000
_cell.angle_alpha   90.00
_cell.angle_beta   90.00
_cell.angle_gamma   90.00
#
_symmetry.space_group_name_H-M   'P 1'
#
loop_
_entity.id
_entity.type
_entity.pdbx_description
1 polymer ?
#
loop_
_entity_poly.entity_id
_entity_poly.type
_entity_poly.pdbx_seq_one_letter_code
_entity_poly.pdbx_strand_id
1 'polypeptide(L)'
;MEYANDLKQFWKRGYGHDINSKSSCILFHDLFSRLEKAVSDHKSGQKVTEAVTVQVGHAETLLPLLTLLGFFKDNNRMTSVNYAAQTRRSFRTSLIVPYAANLVLVLYDCGNDDLRLQPLLNEKRVDFPGLTNQKASMPRFQDVKELYRELLQGCDFESECQLFRAPAEG
;
A
#
# COMPACT_ATOMS: atom_id res chain seq x y z
N MET A 1 5.91 -24.60 -9.06
CA MET A 1 5.59 -24.47 -7.62
C MET A 1 5.27 -23.03 -7.24
N GLU A 2 6.10 -22.04 -7.64
CA GLU A 2 5.88 -20.61 -7.35
C GLU A 2 4.48 -20.08 -7.75
N TYR A 3 4.02 -20.35 -8.98
CA TYR A 3 2.73 -19.83 -9.47
C TYR A 3 1.52 -20.30 -8.66
N ALA A 4 1.54 -21.53 -8.14
CA ALA A 4 0.45 -22.04 -7.32
C ALA A 4 0.36 -21.28 -5.98
N ASN A 5 1.51 -20.93 -5.40
CA ASN A 5 1.55 -20.10 -4.19
C ASN A 5 1.12 -18.67 -4.49
N ASP A 6 1.61 -18.08 -5.59
CA ASP A 6 1.17 -16.75 -6.01
C ASP A 6 -0.33 -16.70 -6.25
N LEU A 7 -0.89 -17.74 -6.87
CA LEU A 7 -2.33 -17.85 -7.10
C LEU A 7 -3.10 -17.91 -5.77
N LYS A 8 -2.64 -18.73 -4.81
CA LYS A 8 -3.25 -18.78 -3.46
C LYS A 8 -3.27 -17.39 -2.82
N GLN A 9 -2.14 -16.68 -2.85
CA GLN A 9 -2.02 -15.38 -2.21
C GLN A 9 -2.78 -14.28 -2.95
N PHE A 10 -2.75 -14.28 -4.29
CA PHE A 10 -3.53 -13.39 -5.15
C PHE A 10 -5.01 -13.48 -4.77
N TRP A 11 -5.55 -14.70 -4.70
CA TRP A 11 -6.98 -14.90 -4.46
C TRP A 11 -7.40 -14.68 -3.01
N LYS A 12 -6.55 -15.03 -2.03
CA LYS A 12 -6.91 -14.93 -0.60
C LYS A 12 -6.50 -13.62 0.08
N ARG A 13 -5.51 -12.91 -0.46
CA ARG A 13 -4.83 -11.78 0.23
C ARG A 13 -4.48 -10.61 -0.70
N GLY A 14 -4.54 -10.78 -2.01
CA GLY A 14 -4.26 -9.73 -3.00
C GLY A 14 -5.48 -9.40 -3.84
N TYR A 15 -5.26 -9.11 -5.13
CA TYR A 15 -6.27 -8.64 -6.09
C TYR A 15 -7.40 -9.62 -6.46
N GLY A 16 -7.49 -10.77 -5.80
CA GLY A 16 -8.57 -11.73 -5.97
C GLY A 16 -9.95 -11.17 -5.68
N HIS A 17 -10.09 -10.42 -4.59
CA HIS A 17 -11.33 -9.79 -4.16
C HIS A 17 -11.03 -8.43 -3.55
N ASP A 18 -11.91 -7.46 -3.76
CA ASP A 18 -11.75 -6.08 -3.28
C ASP A 18 -11.54 -6.02 -1.75
N ILE A 19 -12.31 -6.82 -1.00
CA ILE A 19 -12.22 -6.91 0.46
C ILE A 19 -10.83 -7.31 0.97
N ASN A 20 -10.04 -8.06 0.17
CA ASN A 20 -8.74 -8.56 0.60
C ASN A 20 -7.76 -7.41 0.92
N SER A 21 -7.77 -6.34 0.13
CA SER A 21 -6.93 -5.15 0.38
C SER A 21 -7.51 -4.28 1.49
N LYS A 22 -8.83 -4.23 1.62
CA LYS A 22 -9.52 -3.37 2.59
C LYS A 22 -9.32 -3.79 4.05
N SER A 23 -8.89 -5.02 4.31
CA SER A 23 -8.40 -5.39 5.66
C SER A 23 -7.22 -4.54 6.14
N SER A 24 -6.53 -3.82 5.23
CA SER A 24 -5.44 -2.90 5.56
C SER A 24 -5.86 -1.44 5.71
N CYS A 25 -7.16 -1.11 5.68
CA CYS A 25 -7.62 0.28 5.82
C CYS A 25 -7.05 0.96 7.08
N ILE A 26 -7.09 0.29 8.24
CA ILE A 26 -6.57 0.84 9.51
C ILE A 26 -5.07 1.16 9.39
N LEU A 27 -4.30 0.23 8.84
CA LEU A 27 -2.86 0.38 8.66
C LEU A 27 -2.52 1.50 7.67
N PHE A 28 -3.29 1.60 6.59
CA PHE A 28 -3.16 2.67 5.60
C PHE A 28 -3.42 4.04 6.23
N HIS A 29 -4.49 4.19 7.01
CA HIS A 29 -4.83 5.43 7.70
C HIS A 29 -3.80 5.82 8.77
N ASP A 30 -3.35 4.87 9.60
CA ASP A 30 -2.29 5.13 10.59
C ASP A 30 -1.01 5.64 9.89
N LEU A 31 -0.59 4.98 8.82
CA LEU A 31 0.59 5.36 8.03
C LEU A 31 0.49 6.79 7.48
N PHE A 32 -0.62 7.14 6.83
CA PHE A 32 -0.78 8.50 6.28
C PHE A 32 -0.96 9.55 7.37
N SER A 33 -1.64 9.24 8.47
CA SER A 33 -1.79 10.17 9.59
C SER A 33 -0.44 10.56 10.21
N ARG A 34 0.48 9.60 10.33
CA ARG A 34 1.85 9.83 10.82
C ARG A 34 2.66 10.70 9.87
N LEU A 35 2.59 10.42 8.56
CA LEU A 35 3.24 11.25 7.54
C LEU A 35 2.70 12.69 7.59
N GLU A 36 1.38 12.87 7.68
CA GLU A 36 0.77 14.19 7.77
C GLU A 36 1.17 14.95 9.04
N LYS A 37 1.21 14.27 10.18
CA LYS A 37 1.71 14.85 11.43
C LYS A 37 3.15 15.32 11.27
N ALA A 38 4.04 14.48 10.71
CA ALA A 38 5.43 14.86 10.46
C ALA A 38 5.55 16.08 9.52
N VAL A 39 4.72 16.15 8.47
CA VAL A 39 4.65 17.32 7.58
C VAL A 39 4.20 18.57 8.33
N SER A 40 3.16 18.45 9.16
CA SER A 40 2.62 19.57 9.95
C SER A 40 3.64 20.11 10.95
N ASP A 41 4.29 19.21 11.70
CA ASP A 41 5.34 19.56 12.67
C ASP A 41 6.49 20.28 11.95
N HIS A 42 6.97 19.71 10.84
CA HIS A 42 8.05 20.30 10.06
C HIS A 42 7.71 21.70 9.52
N LYS A 43 6.52 21.88 8.91
CA LYS A 43 6.08 23.18 8.36
C LYS A 43 5.84 24.25 9.41
N SER A 44 5.45 23.86 10.62
CA SER A 44 5.26 24.80 11.74
C SER A 44 6.57 25.14 12.46
N GLY A 45 7.71 24.60 12.00
CA GLY A 45 9.01 24.77 12.67
C GLY A 45 9.11 24.01 13.99
N GLN A 46 8.15 23.11 14.26
CA GLN A 46 8.18 22.25 15.43
C GLN A 46 9.11 21.06 15.19
N LYS A 47 9.67 20.54 16.30
CA LYS A 47 10.48 19.34 16.24
C LYS A 47 9.59 18.14 15.95
N VAL A 48 9.86 17.43 14.86
CA VAL A 48 9.22 16.13 14.55
C VAL A 48 9.56 15.14 15.68
N THR A 49 8.57 14.76 16.48
CA THR A 49 8.78 13.89 17.65
C THR A 49 8.90 12.41 17.28
N GLU A 50 8.24 12.00 16.20
CA GLU A 50 8.20 10.62 15.71
C GLU A 50 8.87 10.53 14.33
N ALA A 51 10.20 10.74 14.29
CA ALA A 51 10.95 10.73 13.04
C ALA A 51 10.99 9.36 12.35
N VAL A 52 10.84 8.27 13.10
CA VAL A 52 10.82 6.90 12.60
C VAL A 52 9.73 6.12 13.34
N THR A 53 8.90 5.39 12.57
CA THR A 53 7.95 4.40 13.10
C THR A 53 8.30 3.05 12.49
N VAL A 54 8.46 2.01 13.32
CA VAL A 54 8.74 0.65 12.88
C VAL A 54 7.58 -0.25 13.29
N GLN A 55 6.99 -0.93 12.32
CA GLN A 55 5.91 -1.89 12.55
C GLN A 55 6.35 -3.26 12.03
N VAL A 56 6.10 -4.29 12.83
CA VAL A 56 6.42 -5.68 12.49
C VAL A 56 5.12 -6.46 12.41
N GLY A 57 4.96 -7.21 11.33
CA GLY A 57 3.78 -8.01 11.08
C GLY A 57 4.10 -9.22 10.22
N HIS A 58 3.05 -9.81 9.65
CA HIS A 58 3.16 -10.98 8.79
C HIS A 58 3.17 -10.59 7.32
N ALA A 59 3.59 -11.53 6.45
CA ALA A 59 3.43 -11.38 5.00
C ALA A 59 1.96 -11.13 4.62
N GLU A 60 1.04 -11.76 5.36
CA GLU A 60 -0.40 -11.60 5.23
C GLU A 60 -0.93 -10.24 5.70
N THR A 61 -0.11 -9.39 6.34
CA THR A 61 -0.44 -8.00 6.67
C THR A 61 0.14 -7.05 5.62
N LEU A 62 1.38 -7.30 5.18
CA LEU A 62 2.08 -6.47 4.21
C LEU A 62 1.48 -6.58 2.80
N LEU A 63 1.12 -7.79 2.37
CA LEU A 63 0.60 -8.03 1.02
C LEU A 63 -0.75 -7.33 0.76
N PRO A 64 -1.75 -7.39 1.68
CA PRO A 64 -2.95 -6.57 1.57
C PRO A 64 -2.69 -5.06 1.50
N LEU A 65 -1.75 -4.53 2.29
CA LEU A 65 -1.37 -3.11 2.23
C LEU A 65 -0.79 -2.73 0.87
N LEU A 66 0.15 -3.53 0.34
CA LEU A 66 0.71 -3.31 -0.99
C LEU A 66 -0.35 -3.38 -2.09
N THR A 67 -1.32 -4.28 -1.93
CA THR A 67 -2.47 -4.42 -2.84
C THR A 67 -3.40 -3.21 -2.75
N LEU A 68 -3.66 -2.70 -1.54
CA LEU A 68 -4.48 -1.50 -1.30
C LEU A 68 -3.84 -0.25 -1.92
N LEU A 69 -2.51 -0.15 -1.84
CA LEU A 69 -1.72 0.89 -2.51
C LEU A 69 -1.60 0.68 -4.03
N GLY A 70 -2.11 -0.42 -4.58
CA GLY A 70 -2.15 -0.72 -6.01
C GLY A 70 -0.86 -1.30 -6.60
N PHE A 71 0.14 -1.64 -5.78
CA PHE A 71 1.43 -2.15 -6.27
C PHE A 71 1.30 -3.53 -6.92
N PHE A 72 2.05 -3.78 -8.00
CA PHE A 72 2.12 -5.07 -8.70
C PHE A 72 0.78 -5.56 -9.27
N LYS A 73 -0.14 -4.65 -9.60
CA LYS A 73 -1.39 -4.98 -10.28
C LYS A 73 -1.12 -5.22 -11.77
N ASP A 74 -1.34 -6.44 -12.23
CA ASP A 74 -1.31 -6.77 -13.66
C ASP A 74 -2.67 -6.51 -14.32
N ASN A 75 -2.65 -6.21 -15.62
CA ASN A 75 -3.89 -6.05 -16.42
C ASN A 75 -4.69 -7.36 -16.52
N ASN A 76 -3.98 -8.48 -16.62
CA ASN A 76 -4.59 -9.80 -16.77
C ASN A 76 -4.67 -10.51 -15.42
N ARG A 77 -5.90 -10.82 -14.98
CA ARG A 77 -6.15 -11.55 -13.73
C ARG A 77 -5.46 -12.92 -13.73
N MET A 78 -4.84 -13.27 -12.61
CA MET A 78 -4.21 -14.59 -12.43
C MET A 78 -5.26 -15.67 -12.19
N THR A 79 -5.20 -16.76 -12.95
CA THR A 79 -6.10 -17.93 -12.84
C THR A 79 -5.30 -19.22 -12.89
N SER A 80 -5.92 -20.35 -12.54
CA SER A 80 -5.25 -21.66 -12.66
C SER A 80 -4.93 -22.04 -14.11
N VAL A 81 -5.69 -21.53 -15.09
CA VAL A 81 -5.59 -21.95 -16.49
C VAL A 81 -4.67 -21.09 -17.36
N ASN A 82 -4.34 -19.87 -16.93
CA ASN A 82 -3.49 -18.95 -17.72
C ASN A 82 -2.01 -18.93 -17.31
N TYR A 83 -1.54 -19.97 -16.61
CA TYR A 83 -0.15 -20.08 -16.15
C TYR A 83 0.90 -19.79 -17.25
N ALA A 84 0.72 -20.38 -18.43
CA ALA A 84 1.66 -20.22 -19.55
C ALA A 84 1.80 -18.77 -20.03
N ALA A 85 0.73 -17.96 -19.93
CA ALA A 85 0.73 -16.55 -20.30
C ALA A 85 1.25 -15.63 -19.17
N GLN A 86 1.37 -16.14 -17.94
CA GLN A 86 1.72 -15.38 -16.73
C GLN A 86 3.22 -15.48 -16.35
N THR A 87 4.06 -15.80 -17.34
CA THR A 87 5.53 -15.91 -17.17
C THR A 87 6.21 -14.58 -16.85
N ARG A 88 5.56 -13.44 -17.15
CA ARG A 88 6.03 -12.08 -16.87
C ARG A 88 5.12 -11.28 -15.92
N ARG A 89 4.28 -11.97 -15.13
CA ARG A 89 3.44 -11.34 -14.11
C ARG A 89 4.26 -10.49 -13.14
N SER A 90 3.68 -9.38 -12.71
CA SER A 90 4.21 -8.50 -11.67
C SER A 90 3.91 -9.06 -10.28
N PHE A 91 2.75 -9.71 -10.11
CA PHE A 91 2.36 -10.30 -8.83
C PHE A 91 3.13 -11.62 -8.56
N ARG A 92 4.31 -11.49 -7.94
CA ARG A 92 5.17 -12.61 -7.53
C ARG A 92 5.51 -12.51 -6.05
N THR A 93 4.89 -13.35 -5.24
CA THR A 93 5.03 -13.28 -3.77
C THR A 93 6.44 -13.54 -3.30
N SER A 94 7.21 -14.34 -4.05
CA SER A 94 8.65 -14.57 -3.84
C SER A 94 9.50 -13.28 -3.87
N LEU A 95 9.07 -12.26 -4.62
CA LEU A 95 9.76 -10.97 -4.77
C LEU A 95 9.10 -9.86 -3.94
N ILE A 96 7.80 -9.95 -3.71
CA ILE A 96 7.02 -8.94 -2.99
C ILE A 96 7.15 -9.14 -1.47
N VAL A 97 6.92 -10.36 -1.00
CA VAL A 97 6.88 -10.72 0.43
C VAL A 97 7.74 -11.96 0.75
N PRO A 98 9.05 -11.97 0.44
CA PRO A 98 9.97 -13.00 0.96
C PRO A 98 10.06 -12.97 2.50
N TYR A 99 10.79 -13.92 3.08
CA TYR A 99 11.14 -13.83 4.50
C TYR A 99 11.90 -12.54 4.77
N ALA A 100 11.55 -11.86 5.88
CA ALA A 100 12.06 -10.54 6.24
C ALA A 100 11.76 -9.42 5.22
N ALA A 101 10.69 -9.57 4.42
CA ALA A 101 10.21 -8.50 3.56
C ALA A 101 9.89 -7.24 4.35
N ASN A 102 10.16 -6.09 3.73
CA ASN A 102 9.94 -4.78 4.34
C ASN A 102 9.46 -3.77 3.30
N LEU A 103 8.58 -2.86 3.75
CA LEU A 103 8.18 -1.67 3.03
C LEU A 103 8.55 -0.46 3.87
N VAL A 104 9.28 0.48 3.27
CA VAL A 104 9.68 1.74 3.89
C VAL A 104 9.13 2.89 3.06
N LEU A 105 8.47 3.84 3.70
CA LEU A 105 8.10 5.10 3.09
C LEU A 105 8.95 6.21 3.69
N VAL A 106 9.77 6.86 2.86
CA VAL A 106 10.67 7.92 3.30
C VAL A 106 10.12 9.26 2.83
N LEU A 107 9.83 10.14 3.80
CA LEU A 107 9.42 11.51 3.55
C LEU A 107 10.67 12.41 3.49
N TYR A 108 10.93 13.00 2.34
CA TYR A 108 12.05 13.90 2.09
C TYR A 108 11.60 15.35 2.03
N ASP A 109 12.37 16.24 2.63
CA ASP A 109 12.32 17.67 2.36
C ASP A 109 13.36 18.02 1.30
N CYS A 110 12.90 18.44 0.12
CA CYS A 110 13.75 18.87 -0.98
C CYS A 110 13.96 20.40 -1.02
N GLY A 111 13.57 21.11 0.06
CA GLY A 111 13.59 22.56 0.16
C GLY A 111 12.40 23.21 -0.54
N ASN A 112 12.19 24.51 -0.27
CA ASN A 112 11.10 25.31 -0.86
C ASN A 112 9.71 24.67 -0.71
N ASP A 113 9.42 24.08 0.46
CA ASP A 113 8.19 23.33 0.74
C ASP A 113 7.93 22.12 -0.19
N ASP A 114 8.95 21.64 -0.92
CA ASP A 114 8.85 20.48 -1.82
C ASP A 114 9.06 19.18 -1.05
N LEU A 115 8.02 18.76 -0.34
CA LEU A 115 8.00 17.49 0.37
C LEU A 115 7.66 16.35 -0.60
N ARG A 116 8.48 15.29 -0.57
CA ARG A 116 8.40 14.16 -1.50
C ARG A 116 8.41 12.83 -0.76
N LEU A 117 7.77 11.82 -1.34
CA LEU A 117 7.62 10.52 -0.72
C LEU A 117 8.23 9.43 -1.60
N GLN A 118 9.21 8.69 -1.07
CA GLN A 118 9.83 7.55 -1.75
C GLN A 118 9.41 6.25 -1.07
N PRO A 119 8.71 5.34 -1.78
CA PRO A 119 8.51 3.98 -1.31
C PRO A 119 9.73 3.11 -1.69
N LEU A 120 10.16 2.27 -0.75
CA LEU A 120 11.13 1.22 -0.96
C LEU A 120 10.52 -0.11 -0.50
N LEU A 121 10.51 -1.10 -1.38
CA LEU A 121 10.12 -2.46 -1.05
C LEU A 121 11.34 -3.37 -1.16
N ASN A 122 11.68 -4.08 -0.09
CA ASN A 122 12.84 -4.96 -0.02
C ASN A 122 14.11 -4.20 -0.50
N GLU A 123 14.33 -3.03 0.12
CA GLU A 123 15.45 -2.11 -0.12
C GLU A 123 15.54 -1.54 -1.55
N LYS A 124 14.54 -1.80 -2.40
CA LYS A 124 14.48 -1.31 -3.79
C LYS A 124 13.43 -0.23 -3.92
N ARG A 125 13.79 0.87 -4.58
CA ARG A 125 12.83 1.90 -4.97
C ARG A 125 11.76 1.28 -5.85
N VAL A 126 10.51 1.63 -5.56
CA VAL A 126 9.35 1.31 -6.39
C VAL A 126 8.63 2.60 -6.72
N ASP A 127 7.87 2.61 -7.81
CA ASP A 127 7.09 3.78 -8.22
C ASP A 127 5.65 3.61 -7.77
N PHE A 128 5.05 4.68 -7.23
CA PHE A 128 3.63 4.68 -6.91
C PHE A 128 2.80 4.45 -8.19
N PRO A 129 1.95 3.40 -8.23
CA PRO A 129 1.10 3.14 -9.38
C PRO A 129 0.20 4.34 -9.68
N GLY A 130 0.16 4.79 -10.93
CA GLY A 130 -0.60 5.98 -11.33
C GLY A 130 0.21 7.28 -11.32
N LEU A 131 1.42 7.31 -10.75
CA LEU A 131 2.34 8.45 -10.80
C LEU A 131 3.60 8.22 -11.65
N THR A 132 3.66 7.08 -12.36
CA THR A 132 4.80 6.62 -13.17
C THR A 132 5.12 7.51 -14.39
N ASN A 133 4.18 8.34 -14.82
CA ASN A 133 4.37 9.23 -15.97
C ASN A 133 5.11 10.53 -15.62
N GLN A 134 5.34 10.80 -14.32
CA GLN A 134 6.14 11.94 -13.91
C GLN A 134 7.62 11.63 -14.15
N LYS A 135 8.38 12.55 -14.76
CA LYS A 135 9.83 12.40 -14.99
C LYS A 135 10.65 12.18 -13.70
N ALA A 136 10.05 12.37 -12.53
CA ALA A 136 10.68 12.20 -11.23
C ALA A 136 10.30 10.85 -10.62
N SER A 137 11.31 10.04 -10.29
CA SER A 137 11.18 8.75 -9.57
C SER A 137 10.63 8.89 -8.14
N MET A 138 10.46 10.12 -7.66
CA MET A 138 9.97 10.44 -6.31
C MET A 138 8.90 11.55 -6.40
N PRO A 139 7.60 11.19 -6.32
CA PRO A 139 6.52 12.15 -6.46
C PRO A 139 6.40 13.07 -5.23
N ARG A 140 5.71 14.20 -5.41
CA ARG A 140 5.36 15.08 -4.30
C ARG A 140 4.42 14.36 -3.35
N PHE A 141 4.57 14.58 -2.05
CA PHE A 141 3.69 14.00 -1.05
C PHE A 141 2.21 14.36 -1.31
N GLN A 142 1.96 15.59 -1.76
CA GLN A 142 0.62 16.03 -2.12
C GLN A 142 0.02 15.25 -3.31
N ASP A 143 0.82 14.90 -4.31
CA ASP A 143 0.36 14.11 -5.46
C ASP A 143 0.02 12.67 -5.03
N VAL A 144 0.75 12.12 -4.05
CA VAL A 144 0.44 10.81 -3.46
C VAL A 144 -0.86 10.87 -2.66
N LYS A 145 -1.09 11.93 -1.88
CA LYS A 145 -2.36 12.13 -1.18
C LYS A 145 -3.53 12.25 -2.16
N GLU A 146 -3.31 12.95 -3.27
CA GLU A 146 -4.30 13.09 -4.33
C GLU A 146 -4.64 11.75 -4.97
N LEU A 147 -3.62 10.95 -5.31
CA LEU A 147 -3.77 9.60 -5.85
C LEU A 147 -4.66 8.72 -4.96
N TYR A 148 -4.50 8.82 -3.63
CA TYR A 148 -5.22 8.01 -2.66
C TYR A 148 -6.37 8.75 -1.96
N ARG A 149 -6.87 9.87 -2.51
CA ARG A 149 -7.90 10.69 -1.86
C ARG A 149 -9.12 9.89 -1.43
N GLU A 150 -9.63 9.02 -2.30
CA GLU A 150 -10.83 8.21 -2.02
C GLU A 150 -10.60 7.23 -0.86
N LEU A 151 -9.40 6.66 -0.75
CA LEU A 151 -9.03 5.79 0.37
C LEU A 151 -8.84 6.58 1.66
N LEU A 152 -8.25 7.78 1.59
CA LEU A 152 -8.04 8.66 2.75
C LEU A 152 -9.36 9.21 3.31
N GLN A 153 -10.36 9.45 2.45
CA GLN A 153 -11.69 9.93 2.87
C GLN A 153 -12.66 8.79 3.21
N GLY A 154 -12.33 7.55 2.82
CA GLY A 154 -13.16 6.37 3.01
C GLY A 154 -12.39 5.22 3.67
N CYS A 155 -12.63 3.99 3.20
CA CYS A 155 -11.98 2.77 3.72
C CYS A 155 -12.23 2.60 5.23
N ASP A 156 -13.50 2.48 5.64
CA ASP A 156 -13.83 2.20 7.04
C ASP A 156 -13.81 0.70 7.29
N PHE A 157 -12.81 0.26 8.05
CA PHE A 157 -12.61 -1.15 8.40
C PHE A 157 -13.83 -1.79 9.08
N GLU A 158 -14.53 -1.07 9.95
CA GLU A 158 -15.70 -1.61 10.65
C GLU A 158 -16.85 -1.84 9.67
N SER A 159 -17.05 -0.90 8.74
CA SER A 159 -18.07 -1.04 7.69
C SER A 159 -17.75 -2.20 6.72
N GLU A 160 -16.48 -2.37 6.36
CA GLU A 160 -16.03 -3.39 5.41
C GLU A 160 -16.04 -4.79 6.04
N CYS A 161 -15.78 -4.88 7.35
CA CYS A 161 -15.80 -6.13 8.11
C CYS A 161 -17.17 -6.46 8.72
N GLN A 162 -18.19 -5.63 8.50
CA GLN A 162 -19.52 -5.87 9.06
C GLN A 162 -20.16 -7.11 8.44
N LEU A 163 -20.15 -8.22 9.19
CA LEU A 163 -20.75 -9.49 8.75
C LEU A 163 -22.29 -9.48 8.79
N PHE A 164 -22.89 -8.71 9.70
CA PHE A 164 -24.33 -8.62 9.89
C PHE A 164 -24.73 -7.16 10.19
N ARG A 165 -25.73 -6.62 9.49
CA ARG A 165 -26.38 -5.37 9.92
C ARG A 165 -27.21 -5.68 11.16
N ALA A 166 -27.06 -4.88 12.22
CA ALA A 166 -27.95 -4.95 13.37
C ALA A 166 -29.41 -4.78 12.89
N PRO A 167 -30.39 -5.52 13.44
CA PRO A 167 -31.79 -5.27 13.14
C PRO A 167 -32.10 -3.79 13.45
N ALA A 168 -32.83 -3.12 12.58
CA ALA A 168 -33.31 -1.78 12.87
C ALA A 168 -34.12 -1.84 14.17
N GLU A 169 -33.70 -1.11 15.21
CA GLU A 169 -34.51 -0.92 16.40
C GLU A 169 -35.80 -0.20 15.96
N GLY A 170 -36.91 -0.91 16.04
CA GLY A 170 -38.26 -0.40 15.78
C GLY A 170 -38.91 0.14 17.03
#